data_AF-A0A2S9FWM5-F1
#
_entry.id   AF-A0A2S9FWM5-F1
#
_cell.length_a   1.000
_cell.length_b   1.000
_cell.length_c   1.000
_cell.angle_alpha   90.00
_cell.angle_beta   90.00
_cell.angle_gamma   90.00
#
_symmetry.space_group_name_H-M   'P 1'
#
loop_
_entity.id
_entity.type
_entity.pdbx_description
1 polymer ?
#
loop_
_entity_poly.entity_id
_entity_poly.type
_entity_poly.pdbx_seq_one_letter_code
_entity_poly.pdbx_strand_id
1 'polypeptide(L)'
;VVDVAELMVKVHDGLERFKRGGVRKIWVYRALDDGHEVLILQEIADEASARQWIEHPDAAAEWMTNAGMGAYPTRFVGRFAHLMS
;
A
#
# COMPACT_ATOMS: atom_id res chain seq x y z
N VAL A 1 6.73 16.49 8.87
CA VAL A 1 5.99 16.20 7.64
C VAL A 1 6.81 15.19 6.87
N VAL A 2 6.29 14.00 6.60
CA VAL A 2 7.03 12.99 5.82
C VAL A 2 6.94 13.41 4.36
N ASP A 3 8.09 13.59 3.71
CA ASP A 3 8.14 13.90 2.28
C ASP A 3 7.70 12.64 1.49
N VAL A 4 6.89 12.82 0.45
CA VAL A 4 6.54 11.73 -0.46
C VAL A 4 7.79 11.07 -1.04
N ALA A 5 8.89 11.83 -1.23
CA ALA A 5 10.17 11.25 -1.62
C ALA A 5 10.72 10.25 -0.58
N GLU A 6 10.63 10.58 0.71
CA GLU A 6 11.07 9.71 1.80
C GLU A 6 10.19 8.44 1.89
N LEU A 7 8.89 8.58 1.66
CA LEU A 7 7.98 7.44 1.54
C LEU A 7 8.40 6.54 0.37
N MET A 8 8.71 7.11 -0.79
CA MET A 8 9.12 6.30 -1.94
C MET A 8 10.41 5.53 -1.67
N VAL A 9 11.39 6.10 -0.95
CA VAL A 9 12.59 5.35 -0.52
C VAL A 9 12.20 4.13 0.32
N LYS A 10 11.31 4.30 1.31
CA LYS A 10 10.84 3.19 2.16
C LYS A 10 10.07 2.12 1.37
N VAL A 11 9.27 2.52 0.39
CA VAL A 11 8.58 1.59 -0.51
C VAL A 11 9.59 0.77 -1.30
N HIS A 12 10.64 1.41 -1.84
CA HIS A 12 11.69 0.71 -2.60
C HIS A 12 12.47 -0.27 -1.72
N ASP A 13 12.87 0.14 -0.52
CA ASP A 13 13.58 -0.72 0.44
C ASP A 13 12.74 -1.94 0.88
N GLY A 14 11.41 -1.80 0.87
CA GLY A 14 10.46 -2.86 1.20
C GLY A 14 10.15 -3.84 0.07
N LEU A 15 10.54 -3.57 -1.19
CA LEU A 15 10.08 -4.33 -2.37
C LEU A 15 10.32 -5.84 -2.26
N GLU A 16 11.50 -6.26 -1.82
CA GLU A 16 11.83 -7.69 -1.70
C GLU A 16 11.05 -8.39 -0.57
N ARG A 17 10.57 -7.65 0.42
CA ARG A 17 9.69 -8.18 1.47
C ARG A 17 8.25 -8.25 0.97
N PHE A 18 7.76 -7.20 0.29
CA PHE A 18 6.45 -7.20 -0.35
C PHE A 18 6.29 -8.38 -1.32
N LYS A 19 7.29 -8.64 -2.16
CA LYS A 19 7.30 -9.81 -3.06
C LYS A 19 7.16 -11.12 -2.31
N ARG A 20 7.88 -11.29 -1.19
CA ARG A 20 7.78 -12.48 -0.33
C ARG A 20 6.41 -12.61 0.35
N GLY A 21 5.77 -11.48 0.68
CA GLY A 21 4.39 -11.42 1.17
C GLY A 21 3.31 -11.57 0.08
N GLY A 22 3.70 -11.91 -1.15
CA GLY A 22 2.76 -12.14 -2.25
C GLY A 22 2.33 -10.88 -2.99
N VAL A 23 2.88 -9.70 -2.69
CA VAL A 23 2.61 -8.47 -3.45
C VAL A 23 3.24 -8.57 -4.84
N ARG A 24 2.44 -8.34 -5.87
CA ARG A 24 2.82 -8.40 -7.28
C ARG A 24 3.05 -7.03 -7.88
N LYS A 25 2.25 -6.04 -7.49
CA LYS A 25 2.34 -4.66 -7.99
C LYS A 25 1.99 -3.70 -6.88
N ILE A 26 2.66 -2.55 -6.92
CA ILE A 26 2.39 -1.41 -6.06
C ILE A 26 2.18 -0.20 -6.97
N TRP A 27 1.06 0.48 -6.78
CA TRP A 27 0.80 1.78 -7.39
C TRP A 27 0.77 2.83 -6.29
N VAL A 28 1.44 3.96 -6.53
CA VAL A 28 1.43 5.11 -5.64
C VAL A 28 0.87 6.28 -6.43
N TYR A 29 -0.29 6.77 -6.01
CA TYR A 29 -0.93 7.96 -6.55
C TYR A 29 -0.75 9.09 -5.56
N ARG A 30 -0.36 10.28 -6.05
CA ARG A 30 -0.36 11.50 -5.24
C ARG A 30 -1.66 12.24 -5.49
N ALA A 31 -2.23 12.84 -4.45
CA ALA A 31 -3.42 13.67 -4.61
C ALA A 31 -3.09 14.91 -5.47
N LEU A 32 -4.10 15.41 -6.18
CA LEU A 32 -3.94 16.56 -7.08
C LEU A 32 -3.96 17.88 -6.31
N ASP A 33 -4.67 17.90 -5.19
CA ASP A 33 -4.96 19.05 -4.33
C ASP A 33 -4.01 19.16 -3.13
N ASP A 34 -3.53 18.03 -2.60
CA ASP A 34 -2.50 18.00 -1.56
C ASP A 34 -1.29 17.14 -1.96
N GLY A 35 -0.13 17.80 -2.12
CA GLY A 35 1.13 17.14 -2.47
C GLY A 35 1.68 16.21 -1.39
N HIS A 36 1.11 16.22 -0.18
CA HIS A 36 1.46 15.37 0.94
C HIS A 36 0.52 14.16 1.10
N GLU A 37 -0.59 14.11 0.38
CA GLU A 37 -1.51 12.99 0.38
C GLU A 37 -1.18 11.98 -0.73
N VAL A 38 -1.20 10.70 -0.38
CA VAL A 38 -0.98 9.61 -1.32
C VAL A 38 -1.95 8.46 -1.10
N LEU A 39 -2.37 7.82 -2.19
CA LEU A 39 -3.06 6.54 -2.21
C LEU A 39 -2.07 5.46 -2.66
N ILE A 40 -1.98 4.38 -1.87
CA ILE A 40 -1.16 3.22 -2.20
C ILE A 40 -2.08 2.04 -2.47
N LEU A 41 -2.01 1.49 -3.67
CA LEU A 41 -2.74 0.29 -4.08
C LEU A 41 -1.76 -0.86 -4.27
N GLN A 42 -2.10 -2.03 -3.75
CA GLN A 42 -1.26 -3.23 -3.85
C GLN A 42 -2.07 -4.38 -4.47
N GLU A 43 -1.52 -5.02 -5.52
CA GLU A 43 -2.05 -6.28 -6.06
C GLU A 43 -1.36 -7.43 -5.32
N ILE A 44 -2.12 -8.31 -4.68
CA ILE A 44 -1.60 -9.49 -3.97
C ILE A 44 -1.97 -10.76 -4.74
N ALA A 45 -1.07 -11.73 -4.75
CA ALA A 45 -1.16 -12.95 -5.57
C ALA A 45 -2.41 -13.79 -5.32
N ASP A 46 -2.83 -13.93 -4.06
CA ASP A 46 -3.95 -14.78 -3.67
C ASP A 46 -4.60 -14.32 -2.34
N GLU A 47 -5.76 -14.89 -2.05
CA GLU A 47 -6.55 -14.54 -0.86
C GLU A 47 -5.86 -14.96 0.45
N ALA A 48 -5.07 -16.04 0.46
CA ALA A 48 -4.38 -16.48 1.67
C ALA A 48 -3.28 -15.48 2.04
N SER A 49 -2.49 -15.05 1.06
CA SER A 49 -1.49 -14.00 1.18
C SER A 49 -2.13 -12.66 1.56
N ALA A 50 -3.29 -12.33 0.99
CA ALA A 50 -4.03 -11.11 1.33
C ALA A 50 -4.59 -11.14 2.76
N ARG A 51 -5.05 -12.30 3.24
CA ARG A 51 -5.48 -12.47 4.65
C ARG A 51 -4.29 -12.38 5.60
N GLN A 52 -3.19 -13.05 5.27
CA GLN A 52 -1.95 -12.96 6.05
C GLN A 52 -1.45 -11.51 6.14
N TRP A 53 -1.60 -10.74 5.06
CA TRP A 53 -1.28 -9.31 5.03
C TRP A 53 -2.13 -8.46 5.97
N ILE A 54 -3.43 -8.77 6.10
CA ILE A 54 -4.34 -8.09 7.05
C ILE A 54 -3.97 -8.44 8.48
N GLU A 55 -3.72 -9.73 8.75
CA GLU A 55 -3.48 -10.26 10.10
C GLU A 55 -2.08 -9.92 10.63
N HIS A 56 -1.08 -9.96 9.74
CA HIS A 56 0.32 -9.72 10.05
C HIS A 56 0.90 -8.77 9.01
N PRO A 57 0.67 -7.46 9.17
CA PRO A 57 1.39 -6.47 8.39
C PRO A 57 2.89 -6.67 8.69
N ASP A 58 3.66 -7.19 7.73
CA ASP A 58 5.13 -7.26 7.77
C ASP A 58 5.69 -5.91 8.23
N ALA A 59 6.89 -5.83 8.79
CA ALA A 59 7.60 -4.57 9.09
C ALA A 59 7.61 -3.54 7.92
N ALA A 60 7.44 -3.99 6.69
CA ALA A 60 7.19 -3.12 5.53
C ALA A 60 5.80 -2.44 5.54
N ALA A 61 4.97 -2.69 6.55
CA ALA A 61 3.73 -2.00 6.88
C ALA A 61 3.88 -1.14 8.15
N GLU A 62 5.03 -1.18 8.83
CA GLU A 62 5.30 -0.32 9.98
C GLU A 62 5.23 1.16 9.55
N TRP A 63 5.73 1.49 8.36
CA TRP A 63 5.55 2.81 7.76
C TRP A 63 4.10 3.08 7.30
N MET A 64 3.33 2.03 7.00
CA MET A 64 1.88 2.13 6.77
C MET A 64 1.08 2.32 8.06
N THR A 65 1.64 2.08 9.24
CA THR A 65 0.96 2.35 10.52
C THR A 65 0.65 3.83 10.71
N ASN A 66 1.44 4.71 10.08
CA ASN A 66 1.20 6.16 10.03
C ASN A 66 0.45 6.60 8.76
N ALA A 67 0.25 5.71 7.78
CA ALA A 67 -0.57 5.97 6.61
C ALA A 67 -2.04 5.71 6.97
N GLY A 68 -2.92 6.68 6.66
CA GLY A 68 -4.35 6.59 6.97
C GLY A 68 -4.89 7.62 7.97
N MET A 69 -4.10 8.63 8.35
CA MET A 69 -4.65 9.87 8.91
C MET A 69 -5.23 10.72 7.76
N GLY A 70 -6.41 10.37 7.25
CA GLY A 70 -7.01 11.08 6.10
C GLY A 70 -8.34 10.52 5.63
N ALA A 71 -8.88 11.06 4.53
CA ALA A 71 -10.20 10.74 3.98
C ALA A 71 -10.29 9.36 3.29
N TYR A 72 -9.16 8.72 2.98
CA TYR A 72 -9.11 7.39 2.36
C TYR A 72 -9.20 6.28 3.43
N PRO A 73 -9.86 5.15 3.13
CA PRO A 73 -9.99 4.05 4.09
C PRO A 73 -8.61 3.60 4.56
N THR A 74 -8.47 3.46 5.88
CA THR A 74 -7.18 3.21 6.54
C THR A 74 -6.54 1.92 6.03
N ARG A 75 -7.35 0.87 5.79
CA ARG A 75 -6.97 -0.38 5.12
C ARG A 75 -8.19 -0.97 4.42
N PHE A 76 -8.06 -1.29 3.13
CA PHE A 76 -9.10 -1.97 2.35
C PHE A 76 -8.48 -3.15 1.59
N VAL A 77 -9.13 -4.31 1.68
CA VAL A 77 -8.77 -5.50 0.91
C VAL A 77 -10.02 -6.03 0.24
N GLY A 78 -9.94 -6.24 -1.07
CA GLY A 78 -11.06 -6.71 -1.87
C GLY A 78 -10.59 -7.47 -3.09
N ARG A 79 -11.53 -8.12 -3.77
CA ARG A 79 -11.28 -8.77 -5.07
C ARG A 79 -11.56 -7.76 -6.18
N PHE A 80 -10.67 -7.67 -7.16
CA PHE A 80 -10.93 -6.91 -8.37
C PHE A 80 -12.22 -7.41 -9.02
N ALA A 81 -13.22 -6.52 -9.12
CA ALA A 81 -14.54 -6.88 -9.62
C ALA A 81 -14.67 -6.53 -11.11
N HIS A 82 -14.29 -5.31 -11.48
CA HIS A 82 -14.45 -4.80 -12.84
C HIS A 82 -13.60 -3.53 -13.05
N LEU A 83 -13.15 -3.29 -14.27
CA LEU A 83 -12.60 -2.02 -14.74
C LEU A 83 -13.49 -1.52 -15.87
N MET A 84 -14.04 -0.32 -15.72
CA MET A 84 -14.80 0.32 -16.80
C MET A 84 -13.82 1.00 -17.76
N SER A 85 -13.98 0.76 -19.06
CA SER A 85 -13.18 1.32 -20.15
C SER A 85 -13.89 2.46 -20.86
#